data_AF-A0A1B9G5A8-F1
#
_entry.id   AF-A0A1B9G5A8-F1
#
_cell.length_a   1.000
_cell.length_b   1.000
_cell.length_c   1.000
_cell.angle_alpha   90.00
_cell.angle_beta   90.00
_cell.angle_gamma   90.00
#
_symmetry.space_group_name_H-M   'P 1'
#
loop_
_entity.id
_entity.type
_entity.pdbx_description
1 polymer ?
#
loop_
_entity_poly.entity_id
_entity_poly.type
_entity_poly.pdbx_seq_one_letter_code
_entity_poly.pdbx_strand_id
1 'polypeptide(L)'
;MRILHFIPLLVLSFLRLNLEIQASPTSYRGESPRLKVELPSQVDKRQNGHGGGFSWGHDPMRGVNIGGWLVLEPWITPSLFLNKPDWVVDEWTYGIYMNYQNDTMGEIRRHWNTWFKYEEMKDIAAVGLNTIRIQIGFWSVIPLENGEPYLVGQ
;
A
#
# COMPACT_ATOMS: atom_id res chain seq x y z
N MET A 1 2.82 34.55 -72.48
CA MET A 1 1.92 35.16 -71.47
C MET A 1 1.86 34.20 -70.29
N ARG A 2 2.68 34.43 -69.24
CA ARG A 2 2.27 35.09 -67.97
C ARG A 2 0.95 34.50 -67.44
N ILE A 3 1.00 33.76 -66.32
CA ILE A 3 0.34 34.12 -65.05
C ILE A 3 0.41 32.98 -64.00
N LEU A 4 0.99 33.34 -62.83
CA LEU A 4 0.83 32.91 -61.43
C LEU A 4 0.77 31.39 -61.08
N HIS A 5 1.72 30.80 -60.34
CA HIS A 5 2.00 30.91 -58.88
C HIS A 5 0.77 30.86 -57.96
N PHE A 6 0.50 29.71 -57.35
CA PHE A 6 -0.25 29.60 -56.09
C PHE A 6 0.41 28.54 -55.18
N ILE A 7 1.12 29.03 -54.17
CA ILE A 7 1.66 28.29 -53.02
C ILE A 7 0.57 28.26 -51.95
N PRO A 8 0.31 27.13 -51.27
CA PRO A 8 -0.68 27.08 -50.19
C PRO A 8 -0.19 27.86 -48.96
N LEU A 9 -1.05 28.76 -48.49
CA LEU A 9 -0.90 29.59 -47.30
C LEU A 9 -0.75 28.74 -46.03
N LEU A 10 0.34 29.02 -45.30
CA LEU A 10 0.63 28.54 -43.96
C LEU A 10 0.07 29.57 -42.98
N VAL A 11 -0.98 29.23 -42.22
CA VAL A 11 -1.50 30.09 -41.15
C VAL A 11 -0.83 29.68 -39.84
N LEU A 12 0.26 30.38 -39.49
CA LEU A 12 0.78 30.42 -38.13
C LEU A 12 -0.12 31.34 -37.30
N SER A 13 -0.87 30.77 -36.36
CA SER A 13 -1.46 31.54 -35.27
C SER A 13 -0.42 31.70 -34.16
N PHE A 14 0.05 32.94 -33.98
CA PHE A 14 0.83 33.37 -32.84
C PHE A 14 -0.08 33.49 -31.61
N LEU A 15 0.10 32.60 -30.64
CA LEU A 15 -0.31 32.85 -29.26
C LEU A 15 0.95 32.88 -28.39
N ARG A 16 1.24 34.08 -27.91
CA ARG A 16 2.27 34.38 -26.92
C ARG A 16 2.03 33.50 -25.67
N LEU A 17 3.04 32.74 -25.27
CA LEU A 17 3.16 32.26 -23.90
C LEU A 17 3.41 33.46 -22.99
N ASN A 18 2.39 33.89 -22.24
CA ASN A 18 2.59 34.53 -20.95
C ASN A 18 2.45 33.43 -19.90
N LEU A 19 3.59 32.95 -19.40
CA LEU A 19 3.66 32.03 -18.27
C LEU A 19 3.51 32.85 -16.98
N GLU A 20 2.29 33.10 -16.54
CA GLU A 20 2.04 33.46 -15.14
C GLU A 20 2.01 32.18 -14.32
N ILE A 21 3.05 31.95 -13.53
CA ILE A 21 3.06 30.89 -12.51
C ILE A 21 2.23 31.42 -11.34
N GLN A 22 0.93 31.14 -11.37
CA GLN A 22 0.08 31.20 -10.19
C GLN A 22 0.09 29.83 -9.52
N ALA A 23 0.76 29.70 -8.38
CA ALA A 23 0.65 28.51 -7.55
C ALA A 23 -0.81 28.40 -7.05
N SER A 24 -1.56 27.44 -7.58
CA SER A 24 -2.84 27.05 -7.01
C SER A 24 -2.61 26.04 -5.88
N PRO A 25 -3.34 26.14 -4.75
CA PRO A 25 -3.30 25.09 -3.74
C PRO A 25 -4.05 23.88 -4.30
N THR A 26 -3.34 22.94 -4.90
CA THR A 26 -3.96 21.72 -5.43
C THR A 26 -4.39 20.83 -4.26
N SER A 27 -5.68 20.84 -3.93
CA SER A 27 -6.29 19.73 -3.19
C SER A 27 -6.27 18.52 -4.12
N TYR A 28 -5.56 17.46 -3.75
CA TYR A 28 -5.62 16.19 -4.47
C TYR A 28 -6.97 15.52 -4.22
N ARG A 29 -8.00 15.91 -4.97
CA ARG A 29 -9.25 15.15 -5.14
C ARG A 29 -9.26 14.62 -6.58
N GLY A 30 -8.63 13.48 -6.79
CA GLY A 30 -8.69 12.74 -8.05
C GLY A 30 -9.72 11.62 -7.96
N GLU A 31 -10.82 11.71 -8.70
CA GLU A 31 -11.67 10.55 -8.98
C GLU A 31 -11.11 9.80 -10.19
N SER A 32 -10.91 8.50 -10.08
CA SER A 32 -10.51 7.65 -11.21
C SER A 32 -11.70 7.37 -12.14
N PRO A 33 -11.52 7.29 -13.47
CA PRO A 33 -12.61 6.99 -14.39
C PRO A 33 -13.14 5.57 -14.17
N ARG A 34 -14.41 5.43 -13.77
CA ARG A 34 -15.07 4.12 -13.67
C ARG A 34 -15.66 3.72 -15.02
N LEU A 35 -15.29 2.56 -15.54
CA LEU A 35 -15.97 1.91 -16.66
C LEU A 35 -17.43 1.58 -16.26
N LYS A 36 -18.40 1.95 -17.11
CA LYS A 36 -19.82 1.69 -16.89
C LYS A 36 -20.16 0.28 -17.35
N VAL A 37 -20.63 -0.56 -16.41
CA VAL A 37 -21.26 -1.86 -16.70
C VAL A 37 -22.72 -1.75 -16.25
N GLU A 38 -23.67 -1.95 -17.16
CA GLU A 38 -25.10 -1.91 -16.85
C GLU A 38 -25.60 -3.30 -16.43
N LEU A 39 -26.28 -3.39 -15.28
CA LEU A 39 -26.92 -4.62 -14.77
C LEU A 39 -28.45 -4.42 -14.70
N PRO A 40 -29.25 -5.48 -14.92
CA PRO A 40 -30.68 -5.35 -15.13
C PRO A 40 -31.46 -4.96 -13.87
N SER A 41 -32.49 -4.15 -14.09
CA SER A 41 -33.40 -3.61 -13.09
C SER A 41 -34.27 -4.71 -12.47
N GLN A 42 -34.66 -4.50 -11.21
CA GLN A 42 -35.57 -5.29 -10.37
C GLN A 42 -34.87 -6.21 -9.35
N VAL A 43 -34.21 -5.58 -8.36
CA VAL A 43 -34.03 -6.17 -7.03
C VAL A 43 -34.62 -5.21 -6.00
N ASP A 44 -35.38 -5.78 -5.08
CA ASP A 44 -36.39 -5.18 -4.22
C ASP A 44 -35.84 -4.10 -3.25
N LYS A 45 -36.57 -2.98 -3.11
CA LYS A 45 -36.16 -1.81 -2.32
C LYS A 45 -36.62 -1.93 -0.87
N ARG A 46 -36.00 -2.83 -0.10
CA ARG A 46 -35.81 -2.61 1.36
C ARG A 46 -34.45 -1.94 1.56
N GLN A 47 -34.42 -0.62 1.42
CA GLN A 47 -33.18 0.15 1.52
C GLN A 47 -32.81 0.41 2.99
N ASN A 48 -32.07 -0.52 3.58
CA ASN A 48 -30.90 -0.22 4.42
C ASN A 48 -29.75 -1.04 3.84
N GLY A 49 -29.30 -0.60 2.65
CA GLY A 49 -28.34 -1.29 1.82
C GLY A 49 -26.98 -1.37 2.50
N HIS A 50 -26.55 -2.58 2.85
CA HIS A 50 -25.18 -2.88 3.27
C HIS A 50 -24.24 -2.89 2.05
N GLY A 51 -24.13 -1.73 1.39
CA GLY A 51 -23.06 -1.37 0.48
C GLY A 51 -22.21 -0.25 1.09
N GLY A 52 -22.08 -0.24 2.42
CA GLY A 52 -21.45 0.83 3.19
C GLY A 52 -19.94 0.67 3.23
N GLY A 53 -19.26 1.15 2.19
CA GLY A 53 -17.82 1.41 2.27
C GLY A 53 -17.53 2.53 3.27
N PHE A 54 -16.31 2.53 3.83
CA PHE A 54 -15.83 3.57 4.75
C PHE A 54 -15.87 4.95 4.07
N SER A 55 -16.58 5.92 4.66
CA SER A 55 -16.67 7.29 4.17
C SER A 55 -15.66 8.20 4.86
N TRP A 56 -14.60 8.58 4.13
CA TRP A 56 -13.57 9.49 4.63
C TRP A 56 -14.15 10.83 5.08
N GLY A 57 -13.80 11.25 6.30
CA GLY A 57 -14.25 12.52 6.89
C GLY A 57 -15.67 12.49 7.48
N HIS A 58 -16.37 11.36 7.36
CA HIS A 58 -17.68 11.15 7.98
C HIS A 58 -17.63 10.01 9.00
N ASP A 59 -17.04 8.88 8.62
CA ASP A 59 -16.98 7.71 9.49
C ASP A 59 -15.72 7.77 10.38
N PRO A 60 -15.85 7.59 11.70
CA PRO A 60 -14.70 7.55 12.58
C PRO A 60 -13.88 6.28 12.32
N MET A 61 -12.56 6.45 12.17
CA MET A 61 -11.62 5.35 12.05
C MET A 61 -11.36 4.74 13.43
N ARG A 62 -11.75 3.47 13.60
CA ARG A 62 -11.54 2.70 14.82
C ARG A 62 -10.81 1.43 14.43
N GLY A 63 -9.50 1.46 14.60
CA GLY A 63 -8.65 0.40 14.08
C GLY A 63 -7.51 0.02 14.98
N VAL A 64 -6.84 -1.05 14.57
CA VAL A 64 -5.67 -1.63 15.23
C VAL A 64 -4.51 -1.76 14.25
N ASN A 65 -3.29 -1.81 14.79
CA ASN A 65 -2.10 -2.11 14.01
C ASN A 65 -1.78 -3.60 14.14
N ILE A 66 -1.44 -4.26 13.04
CA ILE A 66 -0.92 -5.64 13.06
C ILE A 66 0.60 -5.60 13.21
N GLY A 67 1.05 -5.05 14.34
CA GLY A 67 2.47 -4.94 14.69
C GLY A 67 3.12 -6.30 14.86
N GLY A 68 4.44 -6.35 14.64
CA GLY A 68 5.22 -7.58 14.77
C GLY A 68 4.99 -8.62 13.68
N TRP A 69 4.12 -8.40 12.69
CA TRP A 69 3.83 -9.40 11.65
C TRP A 69 4.88 -9.42 10.55
N LEU A 70 4.88 -8.39 9.69
CA LEU A 70 5.76 -8.27 8.52
C LEU A 70 6.99 -7.39 8.81
N VAL A 71 7.00 -6.74 9.96
CA VAL A 71 8.15 -6.04 10.52
C VAL A 71 8.32 -6.55 11.95
N LEU A 72 9.49 -7.07 12.28
CA LEU A 72 9.77 -7.69 13.57
C LEU A 72 10.12 -6.64 14.62
N GLU A 73 9.52 -6.79 15.79
CA GLU A 73 9.72 -5.90 16.92
C GLU A 73 9.97 -6.76 18.17
N PRO A 74 11.18 -6.79 18.75
CA PRO A 74 11.52 -7.71 19.83
C PRO A 74 10.59 -7.62 21.06
N TRP A 75 10.00 -6.45 21.29
CA TRP A 75 9.07 -6.23 22.40
C TRP A 75 7.64 -6.74 22.10
N ILE A 76 7.28 -6.93 20.82
CA ILE A 76 6.01 -7.54 20.40
C ILE A 76 6.18 -9.06 20.20
N THR A 77 7.29 -9.47 19.57
CA THR A 77 7.59 -10.86 19.20
C THR A 77 8.84 -11.40 19.90
N PRO A 78 8.93 -11.34 21.24
CA PRO A 78 10.16 -11.68 21.96
C PRO A 78 10.62 -13.12 21.71
N SER A 79 9.71 -14.05 21.41
CA SER A 79 10.05 -15.44 21.09
C SER A 79 11.01 -15.60 19.91
N LEU A 80 11.01 -14.66 18.95
CA LEU A 80 11.97 -14.67 17.84
C LEU A 80 13.36 -14.21 18.25
N PHE A 81 13.53 -13.57 19.41
CA PHE A 81 14.79 -12.96 19.84
C PHE A 81 15.38 -13.62 21.10
N LEU A 82 14.56 -14.25 21.94
CA LEU A 82 14.96 -14.77 23.26
C LEU A 82 16.13 -15.77 23.27
N ASN A 83 16.28 -16.59 22.23
CA ASN A 83 17.35 -17.61 22.15
C ASN A 83 18.46 -17.22 21.16
N LYS A 84 18.59 -15.93 20.87
CA LYS A 84 19.62 -15.40 19.97
C LYS A 84 20.68 -14.65 20.77
N PRO A 85 21.89 -14.44 20.21
CA PRO A 85 22.91 -13.63 20.86
C PRO A 85 22.41 -12.21 21.17
N ASP A 86 22.93 -11.59 22.22
CA ASP A 86 22.50 -10.25 22.68
C ASP A 86 22.65 -9.14 21.64
N TRP A 87 23.48 -9.34 20.60
CA TRP A 87 23.63 -8.39 19.50
C TRP A 87 22.46 -8.43 18.50
N VAL A 88 21.56 -9.41 18.60
CA VAL A 88 20.35 -9.52 17.78
C VAL A 88 19.22 -8.73 18.44
N VAL A 89 19.11 -7.46 18.08
CA VAL A 89 18.24 -6.47 18.74
C VAL A 89 17.13 -5.93 17.85
N ASP A 90 17.15 -6.25 16.55
CA ASP A 90 16.19 -5.77 15.56
C ASP A 90 16.14 -6.73 14.34
N GLU A 91 15.27 -6.42 13.38
CA GLU A 91 15.12 -7.26 12.18
C GLU A 91 16.38 -7.28 11.29
N TRP A 92 17.17 -6.21 11.31
CA TRP A 92 18.43 -6.12 10.58
C TRP A 92 19.45 -7.14 11.11
N THR A 93 19.72 -7.06 12.41
CA THR A 93 20.64 -7.98 13.11
C THR A 93 20.10 -9.39 13.15
N TYR A 94 18.78 -9.57 13.19
CA TYR A 94 18.13 -10.86 13.01
C TYR A 94 18.42 -11.44 11.63
N GLY A 95 18.30 -10.65 10.56
CA GLY A 95 18.66 -11.05 9.21
C GLY A 95 20.13 -11.50 9.10
N ILE A 96 21.05 -10.75 9.71
CA ILE A 96 22.47 -11.13 9.78
C ILE A 96 22.62 -12.48 10.46
N TYR A 97 21.99 -12.67 11.63
CA TYR A 97 22.05 -13.92 12.37
C TYR A 97 21.53 -15.12 11.55
N MET A 98 20.40 -14.93 10.86
CA MET A 98 19.75 -15.98 10.08
C MET A 98 20.55 -16.40 8.84
N ASN A 99 21.36 -15.50 8.26
CA ASN A 99 22.25 -15.83 7.15
C ASN A 99 23.36 -16.84 7.51
N TYR A 100 23.67 -17.01 8.80
CA TYR A 100 24.62 -18.01 9.28
C TYR A 100 23.96 -19.32 9.73
N GLN A 101 22.63 -19.43 9.64
CA GLN A 101 21.90 -20.63 10.05
C GLN A 101 21.66 -21.57 8.87
N ASN A 102 21.52 -22.87 9.18
CA ASN A 102 21.19 -23.88 8.16
C ASN A 102 19.82 -23.68 7.53
N ASP A 103 18.86 -23.12 8.29
CA ASP A 103 17.52 -22.80 7.81
C ASP A 103 17.23 -21.31 8.00
N THR A 104 17.65 -20.51 7.03
CA THR A 104 17.51 -19.05 7.04
C THR A 104 16.04 -18.61 7.05
N MET A 105 15.13 -19.34 6.38
CA MET A 105 13.75 -18.88 6.15
C MET A 105 12.68 -19.60 6.98
N GLY A 106 12.96 -20.77 7.55
CA GLY A 106 11.93 -21.59 8.18
C GLY A 106 11.32 -20.97 9.44
N GLU A 107 12.12 -20.28 10.26
CA GLU A 107 11.61 -19.59 11.45
C GLU A 107 10.69 -18.41 11.06
N ILE A 108 11.18 -17.52 10.19
CA ILE A 108 10.42 -16.33 9.80
C ILE A 108 9.17 -16.66 8.98
N ARG A 109 9.23 -17.68 8.12
CA ARG A 109 8.07 -18.13 7.34
C ARG A 109 7.00 -18.72 8.26
N ARG A 110 7.40 -19.46 9.29
CA ARG A 110 6.46 -19.97 10.30
C ARG A 110 5.77 -18.81 11.00
N HIS A 111 6.53 -17.81 11.44
CA HIS A 111 5.99 -16.60 12.05
C HIS A 111 4.95 -15.90 11.16
N TRP A 112 5.30 -15.58 9.90
CA TRP A 112 4.37 -14.95 8.95
C TRP A 112 3.08 -15.74 8.75
N ASN A 113 3.17 -17.07 8.72
CA ASN A 113 2.01 -17.95 8.50
C ASN A 113 1.13 -18.17 9.73
N THR A 114 1.64 -17.89 10.94
CA THR A 114 0.91 -18.19 12.18
C THR A 114 0.55 -16.97 13.02
N TRP A 115 1.18 -15.81 12.78
CA TRP A 115 1.02 -14.63 13.62
C TRP A 115 -0.35 -13.94 13.48
N PHE A 116 -0.87 -13.83 12.27
CA PHE A 116 -2.16 -13.20 11.99
C PHE A 116 -2.95 -14.05 10.99
N LYS A 117 -4.14 -14.51 11.36
CA LYS A 117 -5.00 -15.37 10.54
C LYS A 117 -6.37 -14.74 10.35
N TYR A 118 -7.21 -15.49 9.64
CA TYR A 118 -8.56 -15.05 9.32
C TYR A 118 -9.43 -14.91 10.58
N GLU A 119 -9.21 -15.77 11.58
CA GLU A 119 -9.92 -15.77 12.86
C GLU A 119 -9.73 -14.45 13.62
N GLU A 120 -8.50 -13.94 13.69
CA GLU A 120 -8.17 -12.68 14.36
C GLU A 120 -8.82 -11.50 13.63
N MET A 121 -8.90 -11.55 12.29
CA MET A 121 -9.64 -10.56 11.51
C MET A 121 -11.14 -10.58 11.83
N LYS A 122 -11.72 -11.77 12.04
CA LYS A 122 -13.12 -11.89 12.48
C LYS A 122 -13.31 -11.31 13.88
N ASP A 123 -12.38 -11.54 14.79
CA ASP A 123 -12.45 -11.00 16.15
C ASP A 123 -12.36 -9.48 16.16
N ILE A 124 -11.46 -8.89 15.36
CA ILE A 124 -11.37 -7.44 15.13
C ILE A 124 -12.71 -6.87 14.65
N ALA A 125 -13.34 -7.53 13.67
CA ALA A 125 -14.65 -7.11 13.18
C ALA A 125 -15.75 -7.29 14.23
N ALA A 126 -15.71 -8.37 15.01
CA ALA A 126 -16.71 -8.69 16.04
C ALA A 126 -16.71 -7.67 17.19
N VAL A 127 -15.56 -7.09 17.53
CA VAL A 127 -15.48 -6.00 18.52
C VAL A 127 -15.86 -4.62 17.94
N GLY A 128 -16.25 -4.56 16.67
CA GLY A 128 -16.74 -3.33 16.02
C GLY A 128 -15.63 -2.40 15.50
N LEU A 129 -14.40 -2.90 15.34
CA LEU A 129 -13.34 -2.17 14.65
C LEU A 129 -13.56 -2.22 13.14
N ASN A 130 -13.19 -1.14 12.45
CA ASN A 130 -13.49 -0.94 11.03
C ASN A 130 -12.24 -0.68 10.18
N THR A 131 -11.04 -0.69 10.77
CA THR A 131 -9.79 -0.43 10.04
C THR A 131 -8.65 -1.23 10.63
N ILE A 132 -7.74 -1.67 9.76
CA ILE A 132 -6.48 -2.30 10.14
C ILE A 132 -5.35 -1.56 9.45
N ARG A 133 -4.28 -1.25 10.18
CA ARG A 133 -3.03 -0.75 9.64
C ARG A 133 -1.99 -1.86 9.63
N ILE A 134 -1.36 -2.07 8.48
CA ILE A 134 -0.33 -3.09 8.28
C ILE A 134 1.03 -2.38 8.10
N GLN A 135 1.99 -2.69 8.96
CA GLN A 135 3.38 -2.30 8.75
C GLN A 135 4.00 -3.16 7.65
N ILE A 136 4.67 -2.53 6.70
CA ILE A 136 5.42 -3.18 5.64
C ILE A 136 6.82 -2.57 5.63
N GLY A 137 7.85 -3.41 5.65
CA GLY A 137 9.22 -2.98 5.47
C GLY A 137 9.55 -2.69 4.00
N PHE A 138 10.41 -1.71 3.73
CA PHE A 138 10.78 -1.40 2.34
C PHE A 138 11.40 -2.60 1.61
N TRP A 139 12.12 -3.45 2.36
CA TRP A 139 12.78 -4.65 1.85
C TRP A 139 11.83 -5.66 1.18
N SER A 140 10.52 -5.59 1.44
CA SER A 140 9.55 -6.48 0.79
C SER A 140 8.98 -5.92 -0.51
N VAL A 141 9.28 -4.66 -0.87
CA VAL A 141 8.66 -3.97 -2.01
C VAL A 141 9.67 -3.45 -3.02
N ILE A 142 10.89 -3.13 -2.58
CA ILE A 142 11.98 -2.71 -3.46
C ILE A 142 13.16 -3.66 -3.33
N PRO A 143 13.99 -3.81 -4.39
CA PRO A 143 15.18 -4.65 -4.33
C PRO A 143 16.13 -4.20 -3.23
N LEU A 144 16.74 -5.19 -2.57
CA LEU A 144 17.79 -4.95 -1.60
C LEU A 144 19.06 -4.42 -2.27
N GLU A 145 19.71 -3.47 -1.62
CA GLU A 145 20.99 -2.91 -2.06
C GLU A 145 22.11 -3.30 -1.11
N ASN A 146 23.37 -3.20 -1.55
CA ASN A 146 24.56 -3.23 -0.69
C ASN A 146 24.66 -4.42 0.31
N GLY A 147 24.09 -5.57 -0.03
CA GLY A 147 24.13 -6.76 0.84
C GLY A 147 23.27 -6.63 2.10
N GLU A 148 22.20 -5.84 2.06
CA GLU A 148 21.22 -5.75 3.13
C GLU A 148 20.76 -7.14 3.58
N PRO A 149 20.73 -7.42 4.90
CA PRO A 149 20.55 -8.76 5.42
C PRO A 149 19.08 -9.18 5.59
N TYR A 150 18.13 -8.39 5.09
CA TYR A 150 16.70 -8.65 5.29
C TYR A 150 16.25 -9.96 4.65
N LEU A 151 15.36 -10.66 5.35
CA LEU A 151 14.75 -11.87 4.84
C LEU A 151 13.50 -11.50 4.03
N VAL A 152 13.49 -11.85 2.75
CA VAL A 152 12.39 -11.53 1.84
C VAL A 152 11.67 -12.83 1.45
N GLY A 153 10.34 -12.85 1.60
CA GLY A 153 9.50 -13.95 1.13
C GLY A 153 9.50 -14.01 -0.40
N GLN A 154 9.77 -15.19 -0.97
CA GLN A 154 9.64 -15.48 -2.40
C GLN A 154 8.22 -15.96 -2.74
#